data_AF-A0A0V0XAA7-F1
#
_entry.id   AF-A0A0V0XAA7-F1
#
_cell.length_a   1.000
_cell.length_b   1.000
_cell.length_c   1.000
_cell.angle_alpha   90.00
_cell.angle_beta   90.00
_cell.angle_gamma   90.00
#
_symmetry.space_group_name_H-M   'P 1'
#
loop_
_entity.id
_entity.type
_entity.pdbx_description
1 polymer ?
#
loop_
_entity_poly.entity_id
_entity_poly.type
_entity_poly.pdbx_seq_one_letter_code
_entity_poly.pdbx_strand_id
1 'polypeptide(L)'
;MGAHFSRNVPAGKYFELSRLNNAENECCSAGEQKPISLVLNPKEVILTRNVWAALKEKHQHLVGMEIFRQIFNRRPDLKSLFGVSALDTEMALNSTRLHRHTMIFQDVIDILMVNISNVDVNIADSLIDLGAQHWVLTKRGFDPAYWLIFGDVLFDLVENVTRKLPSRKRSTNAWRKTIAFMLDCMQIGYLKGVQCYAVEQ
;
A
#
# COMPACT_ATOMS: atom_id res chain seq x y z
N MET A 1 -7.26 -12.63 -27.29
CA MET A 1 -5.90 -12.05 -27.29
C MET A 1 -5.44 -12.04 -25.85
N GLY A 2 -4.50 -12.91 -25.47
CA GLY A 2 -4.02 -12.97 -24.08
C GLY A 2 -3.44 -11.61 -23.69
N ALA A 3 -3.88 -11.08 -22.55
CA ALA A 3 -3.26 -9.91 -21.95
C ALA A 3 -1.79 -10.28 -21.65
N HIS A 4 -0.87 -9.84 -22.51
CA HIS A 4 0.56 -9.89 -22.23
C HIS A 4 0.82 -8.95 -21.05
N PHE A 5 0.84 -9.50 -19.83
CA PHE A 5 1.34 -8.83 -18.64
C PHE A 5 2.86 -8.85 -18.70
N SER A 6 3.43 -8.00 -19.53
CA SER A 6 4.85 -7.66 -19.43
C SER A 6 4.93 -6.33 -18.70
N ARG A 7 5.19 -6.39 -17.39
CA ARG A 7 5.59 -5.23 -16.63
C ARG A 7 6.67 -5.70 -15.67
N ASN A 8 7.90 -5.63 -16.15
CA ASN A 8 9.08 -5.62 -15.30
C ASN A 8 8.99 -4.35 -14.44
N VAL A 9 8.32 -4.44 -13.30
CA VAL A 9 8.08 -3.28 -12.43
C VAL A 9 9.42 -2.93 -11.78
N PRO A 10 9.98 -1.74 -12.03
CA PRO A 10 11.24 -1.35 -11.43
C PRO A 10 11.11 -1.32 -9.91
N ALA A 11 12.18 -1.67 -9.20
CA ALA A 11 12.22 -1.55 -7.75
C ALA A 11 11.92 -0.10 -7.31
N GLY A 12 11.16 0.03 -6.23
CA GLY A 12 11.03 1.29 -5.51
C GLY A 12 12.29 1.59 -4.72
N LYS A 13 12.30 2.71 -4.00
CA LYS A 13 13.43 3.08 -3.14
C LYS A 13 13.65 2.07 -2.01
N TYR A 14 12.58 1.50 -1.46
CA TYR A 14 12.67 0.56 -0.33
C TYR A 14 11.99 -0.79 -0.55
N PHE A 15 11.15 -0.91 -1.58
CA PHE A 15 10.27 -2.06 -1.79
C PHE A 15 10.33 -2.56 -3.23
N GLU A 16 9.97 -3.82 -3.40
CA GLU A 16 9.83 -4.47 -4.71
C GLU A 16 8.49 -5.21 -4.75
N LEU A 17 7.90 -5.31 -5.94
CA LEU A 17 6.67 -6.07 -6.17
C LEU A 17 7.02 -7.47 -6.70
N SER A 18 7.69 -8.26 -5.86
CA SER A 18 8.28 -9.55 -6.23
C SER A 18 7.25 -10.53 -6.80
N ARG A 19 6.00 -10.55 -6.32
CA ARG A 19 4.97 -11.45 -6.86
C ARG A 19 4.57 -11.07 -8.27
N LEU A 20 4.43 -9.78 -8.56
CA LEU A 20 4.12 -9.31 -9.91
C LEU A 20 5.27 -9.60 -10.87
N ASN A 21 6.52 -9.41 -10.44
CA ASN A 21 7.70 -9.73 -11.25
C ASN A 21 7.86 -11.25 -11.49
N ASN A 22 7.48 -12.09 -10.51
CA ASN A 22 7.59 -13.55 -10.63
C ASN A 22 6.40 -14.21 -11.33
N ALA A 23 5.23 -13.56 -11.35
CA ALA A 23 4.05 -14.05 -12.07
C ALA A 23 4.30 -14.17 -13.59
N GLU A 24 5.34 -13.53 -14.11
CA GLU A 24 5.81 -13.68 -15.50
C GLU A 24 6.42 -15.07 -15.77
N ASN A 25 7.02 -15.71 -14.76
CA ASN A 25 7.76 -16.97 -14.91
C ASN A 25 6.97 -18.22 -14.52
N GLU A 26 5.86 -18.06 -13.78
CA GLU A 26 5.05 -19.18 -13.27
C GLU A 26 3.61 -19.04 -13.76
N CYS A 27 3.28 -19.76 -14.84
CA CYS A 27 1.91 -19.98 -15.24
C CYS A 27 1.22 -20.92 -14.23
N CYS A 28 0.73 -20.32 -13.14
CA CYS A 28 -0.28 -20.80 -12.20
C CYS A 28 -0.21 -22.28 -11.77
N SER A 29 0.42 -22.56 -10.61
CA SER A 29 -0.21 -23.51 -9.70
C SER A 29 -1.29 -22.77 -8.92
N ALA A 30 -2.55 -23.19 -9.03
CA ALA A 30 -3.69 -22.72 -8.24
C ALA A 30 -3.60 -23.15 -6.76
N GLY A 31 -2.40 -23.05 -6.18
CA GLY A 31 -2.20 -23.16 -4.75
C GLY A 31 -2.67 -21.87 -4.07
N GLU A 32 -3.31 -22.01 -2.92
CA GLU A 32 -3.73 -20.91 -2.07
C GLU A 32 -2.49 -20.06 -1.70
N GLN A 33 -2.25 -18.98 -2.45
CA GLN A 33 -1.11 -18.10 -2.18
C GLN A 33 -1.31 -17.41 -0.83
N LYS A 34 -0.46 -17.77 0.13
CA LYS A 34 -0.45 -17.13 1.45
C LYS A 34 0.46 -15.90 1.45
N PRO A 35 0.05 -14.81 2.11
CA PRO A 35 0.91 -13.66 2.27
C PRO A 35 2.11 -13.99 3.15
N ILE A 36 3.17 -13.20 3.03
CA ILE A 36 4.30 -13.24 3.97
C ILE A 36 3.78 -13.04 5.40
N SER A 37 4.39 -13.69 6.39
CA SER A 37 3.95 -13.53 7.78
C SER A 37 4.49 -12.22 8.37
N LEU A 38 3.61 -11.38 8.95
CA LEU A 38 4.02 -10.22 9.73
C LEU A 38 4.38 -10.63 11.15
N VAL A 39 5.66 -10.97 11.37
CA VAL A 39 6.18 -11.33 12.70
C VAL A 39 6.87 -10.14 13.36
N LEU A 40 6.22 -9.58 14.38
CA LEU A 40 6.75 -8.54 15.24
C LEU A 40 6.80 -9.03 16.69
N ASN A 41 7.93 -8.80 17.38
CA ASN A 41 7.98 -9.05 18.82
C ASN A 41 7.18 -7.99 19.61
N PRO A 42 6.85 -8.21 20.90
CA PRO A 42 6.02 -7.28 21.67
C PRO A 42 6.54 -5.83 21.70
N LYS A 43 7.87 -5.63 21.69
CA LYS A 43 8.47 -4.29 21.64
C LYS A 43 8.29 -3.64 20.27
N GLU A 44 8.46 -4.41 19.18
CA GLU A 44 8.22 -3.93 17.82
C GLU A 44 6.76 -3.55 17.59
N VAL A 45 5.80 -4.32 18.15
CA VAL A 45 4.37 -3.99 18.13
C VAL A 45 4.11 -2.61 18.76
N ILE A 46 4.63 -2.39 19.98
CA ILE A 46 4.46 -1.11 20.69
C ILE A 46 5.09 0.03 19.89
N LEU A 47 6.32 -0.16 19.38
CA LEU A 47 6.99 0.88 18.59
C LEU A 47 6.24 1.20 17.30
N THR A 48 5.68 0.21 16.62
CA THR A 48 4.95 0.41 15.37
C THR A 48 3.68 1.23 15.62
N ARG A 49 2.91 0.89 16.66
CA ARG A 49 1.73 1.65 17.11
C ARG A 49 2.09 3.08 17.51
N ASN A 50 3.16 3.27 18.28
CA ASN A 50 3.59 4.60 18.73
C ASN A 50 4.01 5.51 17.58
N VAL A 51 4.69 4.95 16.57
CA VAL A 51 5.05 5.72 15.37
C VAL A 51 3.80 6.09 14.56
N TRP A 52 2.82 5.19 14.44
CA TRP A 52 1.55 5.55 13.80
C TRP A 52 0.82 6.67 14.54
N ALA A 53 0.74 6.57 15.87
CA ALA A 53 0.14 7.61 16.71
C ALA A 53 0.84 8.96 16.53
N ALA A 54 2.18 8.98 16.56
CA ALA A 54 2.97 10.18 16.34
C ALA A 54 2.80 10.78 14.93
N LEU A 55 2.62 9.94 13.90
CA LEU A 55 2.26 10.41 12.55
C LEU A 55 0.87 11.08 12.57
N LYS A 56 -0.12 10.44 13.21
CA LYS A 56 -1.46 11.03 13.34
C LYS A 56 -1.44 12.36 14.08
N GLU A 57 -0.74 12.46 15.20
CA GLU A 57 -0.59 13.72 15.93
C GLU A 57 0.07 14.81 15.07
N LYS A 58 1.19 14.48 14.41
CA LYS A 58 1.92 15.41 13.54
C LYS A 58 1.08 15.96 12.40
N HIS A 59 0.18 15.14 11.86
CA HIS A 59 -0.64 15.47 10.70
C HIS A 59 -2.12 15.68 11.04
N GLN A 60 -2.44 16.03 12.30
CA GLN A 60 -3.80 16.36 12.74
C GLN A 60 -4.84 15.29 12.38
N HIS A 61 -4.47 14.01 12.50
CA HIS A 61 -5.26 12.84 12.12
C HIS A 61 -5.62 12.73 10.63
N LEU A 62 -4.88 13.44 9.75
CA LEU A 62 -5.04 13.42 8.30
C LEU A 62 -3.79 12.85 7.59
N VAL A 63 -3.22 11.76 8.14
CA VAL A 63 -2.03 11.09 7.58
C VAL A 63 -2.32 10.57 6.17
N GLY A 64 -3.54 10.06 5.91
CA GLY A 64 -3.95 9.67 4.57
C GLY A 64 -3.83 10.81 3.56
N MET A 65 -4.30 12.01 3.90
CA MET A 65 -4.16 13.18 3.03
C MET A 65 -2.69 13.56 2.82
N GLU A 66 -1.85 13.47 3.86
CA GLU A 66 -0.42 13.73 3.73
C GLU A 66 0.29 12.73 2.80
N ILE A 67 -0.06 11.45 2.88
CA ILE A 67 0.47 10.43 1.96
C ILE A 67 0.13 10.82 0.51
N PHE A 68 -1.13 11.15 0.22
CA PHE A 68 -1.55 11.54 -1.12
C PHE A 68 -0.95 12.88 -1.57
N ARG A 69 -0.78 13.84 -0.65
CA ARG A 69 -0.04 15.09 -0.92
C ARG A 69 1.37 14.79 -1.42
N GLN A 70 2.11 13.92 -0.74
CA GLN A 70 3.45 13.55 -1.16
C GLN A 70 3.48 12.72 -2.45
N ILE A 71 2.50 11.83 -2.66
CA ILE A 71 2.35 11.11 -3.92
C ILE A 71 2.18 12.10 -5.08
N PHE A 72 1.27 13.08 -4.97
CA PHE A 72 1.04 14.05 -6.03
C PHE A 72 2.18 15.04 -6.21
N ASN A 73 2.93 15.36 -5.15
CA ASN A 73 4.15 16.17 -5.29
C ASN A 73 5.25 15.42 -6.04
N ARG A 74 5.37 14.09 -5.86
CA ARG A 74 6.34 13.25 -6.61
C ARG A 74 5.87 12.96 -8.03
N ARG A 75 4.57 12.72 -8.20
CA ARG A 75 3.94 12.29 -9.45
C ARG A 75 2.58 12.99 -9.65
N PRO A 76 2.60 14.26 -10.10
CA PRO A 76 1.37 15.04 -10.30
C PRO A 76 0.41 14.43 -11.31
N ASP A 77 0.93 13.64 -12.25
CA ASP A 77 0.19 12.92 -13.28
C ASP A 77 -0.82 11.91 -12.70
N LEU A 78 -0.55 11.36 -11.51
CA LEU A 78 -1.45 10.42 -10.83
C LEU A 78 -2.78 11.04 -10.40
N LYS A 79 -2.90 12.38 -10.36
CA LYS A 79 -4.18 13.06 -10.15
C LYS A 79 -5.23 12.71 -11.21
N SER A 80 -4.81 12.28 -12.40
CA SER A 80 -5.69 11.82 -13.47
C SER A 80 -6.51 10.60 -13.12
N LEU A 81 -5.94 9.65 -12.35
CA LEU A 81 -6.65 8.46 -11.85
C LEU A 81 -7.84 8.84 -10.97
N PHE A 82 -7.74 10.00 -10.32
CA PHE A 82 -8.76 10.56 -9.46
C PHE A 82 -9.58 11.66 -10.14
N GLY A 83 -9.47 11.84 -11.46
CA GLY A 83 -10.24 12.83 -12.24
C GLY A 83 -10.06 14.27 -11.76
N VAL A 84 -8.91 14.61 -11.17
CA VAL A 84 -8.61 15.92 -10.58
C VAL A 84 -7.33 16.53 -11.14
N SER A 85 -6.93 16.15 -12.36
CA SER A 85 -5.69 16.61 -13.01
C SER A 85 -5.58 18.13 -13.11
N ALA A 86 -6.72 18.81 -13.31
CA ALA A 86 -6.79 20.26 -13.47
C ALA A 86 -6.66 21.03 -12.16
N LEU A 87 -6.82 20.35 -11.00
CA LEU A 87 -6.74 20.98 -9.69
C LEU A 87 -5.29 20.97 -9.19
N ASP A 88 -4.92 22.01 -8.45
CA ASP A 88 -3.72 21.94 -7.61
C ASP A 88 -3.90 20.87 -6.51
N THR A 89 -2.78 20.48 -5.88
CA THR A 89 -2.75 19.37 -4.92
C THR A 89 -3.69 19.60 -3.74
N GLU A 90 -3.75 20.82 -3.17
CA GLU A 90 -4.60 21.07 -2.00
C GLU A 90 -6.09 21.11 -2.37
N MET A 91 -6.44 21.72 -3.51
CA MET A 91 -7.82 21.67 -3.99
C MET A 91 -8.25 20.23 -4.33
N ALA A 92 -7.39 19.44 -4.95
CA ALA A 92 -7.65 18.03 -5.25
C ALA A 92 -7.92 17.24 -3.97
N LEU A 93 -7.06 17.38 -2.94
CA LEU A 93 -7.18 16.67 -1.66
C LEU A 93 -8.45 17.03 -0.88
N ASN A 94 -8.95 18.25 -1.05
CA ASN A 94 -10.20 18.72 -0.43
C ASN A 94 -11.45 18.36 -1.23
N SER A 95 -11.31 17.81 -2.45
CA SER A 95 -12.46 17.28 -3.18
C SER A 95 -13.09 16.11 -2.42
N THR A 96 -14.43 16.06 -2.34
CA THR A 96 -15.15 15.07 -1.53
C THR A 96 -14.73 13.63 -1.83
N ARG A 97 -14.53 13.31 -3.12
CA ARG A 97 -14.15 11.96 -3.55
C ARG A 97 -12.74 11.58 -3.09
N LEU A 98 -11.76 12.46 -3.31
CA LEU A 98 -10.38 12.17 -2.97
C LEU A 98 -10.17 12.21 -1.46
N HIS A 99 -10.77 13.19 -0.76
CA HIS A 99 -10.75 13.26 0.69
C HIS A 99 -11.26 11.95 1.30
N ARG A 100 -12.43 11.46 0.86
CA ARG A 100 -12.97 10.16 1.30
C ARG A 100 -12.02 9.00 1.01
N HIS A 101 -11.38 8.97 -0.15
CA HIS A 101 -10.42 7.92 -0.49
C HIS A 101 -9.19 7.96 0.45
N THR A 102 -8.69 9.14 0.78
CA THR A 102 -7.58 9.29 1.74
C THR A 102 -7.97 8.86 3.16
N MET A 103 -9.22 9.06 3.56
CA MET A 103 -9.73 8.59 4.85
C MET A 103 -9.84 7.07 4.89
N ILE A 104 -10.43 6.45 3.86
CA ILE A 104 -10.48 4.98 3.73
C ILE A 104 -9.07 4.39 3.80
N PHE A 105 -8.11 5.03 3.13
CA PHE A 105 -6.72 4.61 3.16
C PHE A 105 -6.13 4.61 4.58
N GLN A 106 -6.39 5.68 5.33
CA GLN A 106 -5.96 5.79 6.73
C GLN A 106 -6.64 4.74 7.61
N ASP A 107 -7.94 4.52 7.43
CA ASP A 107 -8.73 3.55 8.20
C ASP A 107 -8.19 2.12 8.04
N VAL A 108 -7.74 1.75 6.82
CA VAL A 108 -7.08 0.45 6.58
C VAL A 108 -5.83 0.29 7.44
N ILE A 109 -5.01 1.33 7.56
CA ILE A 109 -3.81 1.29 8.41
C ILE A 109 -4.20 1.28 9.89
N ASP A 110 -5.22 2.05 10.29
CA ASP A 110 -5.73 2.05 11.67
C ASP A 110 -6.19 0.65 12.09
N ILE A 111 -6.96 -0.06 11.26
CA ILE A 111 -7.41 -1.44 11.51
C ILE A 111 -6.20 -2.38 11.64
N LEU A 112 -5.20 -2.23 10.77
CA LEU A 112 -3.97 -3.03 10.87
C LEU A 112 -3.23 -2.75 12.19
N MET A 113 -3.11 -1.49 12.61
CA MET A 113 -2.42 -1.13 13.86
C MET A 113 -3.12 -1.66 15.11
N VAL A 114 -4.45 -1.69 15.11
CA VAL A 114 -5.24 -2.30 16.20
C VAL A 114 -4.86 -3.77 16.36
N ASN A 115 -4.75 -4.49 15.25
CA ASN A 115 -4.58 -5.94 15.25
C ASN A 115 -3.13 -6.41 15.03
N ILE A 116 -2.16 -5.50 14.93
CA ILE A 116 -0.79 -5.83 14.51
C ILE A 116 -0.04 -6.83 15.43
N SER A 117 -0.50 -7.03 16.66
CA SER A 117 0.02 -8.04 17.58
C SER A 117 -0.34 -9.48 17.18
N ASN A 118 -1.42 -9.65 16.43
CA ASN A 118 -1.87 -10.94 15.91
C ASN A 118 -2.63 -10.67 14.61
N VAL A 119 -1.88 -10.52 13.52
CA VAL A 119 -2.49 -10.42 12.19
C VAL A 119 -3.05 -11.79 11.86
N ASP A 120 -4.37 -11.92 12.00
CA ASP A 120 -5.09 -13.13 11.65
C ASP A 120 -5.35 -13.20 10.14
N VAL A 121 -5.93 -14.33 9.72
CA VAL A 121 -6.32 -14.57 8.33
C VAL A 121 -7.31 -13.51 7.84
N ASN A 122 -8.17 -12.97 8.70
CA ASN A 122 -9.21 -12.01 8.30
C ASN A 122 -8.63 -10.67 7.80
N ILE A 123 -7.57 -10.16 8.43
CA ILE A 123 -6.93 -8.91 8.01
C ILE A 123 -6.15 -9.10 6.72
N ALA A 124 -5.45 -10.23 6.60
CA ALA A 124 -4.79 -10.62 5.37
C ALA A 124 -5.80 -10.69 4.20
N ASP A 125 -6.92 -11.38 4.41
CA ASP A 125 -7.99 -11.51 3.41
C ASP A 125 -8.60 -10.15 3.04
N SER A 126 -8.83 -9.27 4.02
CA SER A 126 -9.33 -7.91 3.76
C SER A 126 -8.38 -7.10 2.86
N LEU A 127 -7.06 -7.21 3.08
CA LEU A 127 -6.05 -6.54 2.24
C LEU A 127 -5.96 -7.18 0.85
N ILE A 128 -6.14 -8.50 0.77
CA ILE A 128 -6.20 -9.24 -0.51
C ILE A 128 -7.43 -8.79 -1.31
N ASP A 129 -8.60 -8.70 -0.70
CA ASP A 129 -9.81 -8.21 -1.36
C ASP A 129 -9.65 -6.77 -1.84
N LEU A 130 -8.99 -5.92 -1.04
CA LEU A 130 -8.64 -4.57 -1.46
C LEU A 130 -7.71 -4.56 -2.68
N GLY A 131 -6.71 -5.45 -2.72
CA GLY A 131 -5.85 -5.67 -3.88
C GLY A 131 -6.63 -6.07 -5.14
N ALA A 132 -7.60 -6.97 -5.00
CA ALA A 132 -8.44 -7.41 -6.11
C ALA A 132 -9.32 -6.28 -6.67
N GLN A 133 -9.80 -5.37 -5.83
CA GLN A 133 -10.53 -4.18 -6.30
C GLN A 133 -9.68 -3.27 -7.18
N HIS A 134 -8.37 -3.20 -6.93
CA HIS A 134 -7.45 -2.38 -7.75
C HIS A 134 -7.20 -2.99 -9.14
N TRP A 135 -7.40 -4.29 -9.33
CA TRP A 135 -7.38 -4.89 -10.67
C TRP A 135 -8.43 -4.25 -11.58
N VAL A 136 -9.66 -4.04 -11.09
CA VAL A 136 -10.75 -3.39 -11.84
C VAL A 136 -10.35 -1.98 -12.30
N LEU A 137 -9.51 -1.29 -11.52
CA LEU A 137 -9.02 0.06 -11.83
C LEU A 137 -7.97 0.08 -12.95
N THR A 138 -7.39 -1.06 -13.34
CA THR A 138 -6.44 -1.15 -14.45
C THR A 138 -7.07 -0.66 -15.75
N LYS A 139 -8.38 -0.92 -15.96
CA LYS A 139 -9.16 -0.38 -17.10
C LYS A 139 -9.24 1.15 -17.11
N ARG A 140 -8.95 1.81 -15.98
CA ARG A 140 -8.92 3.27 -15.81
C ARG A 140 -7.49 3.81 -15.72
N GLY A 141 -6.50 3.02 -16.11
CA GLY A 141 -5.09 3.43 -16.13
C GLY A 141 -4.33 3.20 -14.82
N PHE A 142 -4.90 2.48 -13.84
CA PHE A 142 -4.16 2.09 -12.66
C PHE A 142 -2.99 1.16 -13.02
N ASP A 143 -1.82 1.42 -12.44
CA ASP A 143 -0.63 0.60 -12.55
C ASP A 143 -0.22 0.12 -11.15
N PRO A 144 -0.08 -1.19 -10.91
CA PRO A 144 0.43 -1.70 -9.63
C PRO A 144 1.76 -1.08 -9.20
N ALA A 145 2.59 -0.61 -10.13
CA ALA A 145 3.83 0.12 -9.82
C ALA A 145 3.58 1.36 -8.93
N TYR A 146 2.37 1.93 -8.93
CA TYR A 146 2.01 3.05 -8.06
C TYR A 146 2.01 2.67 -6.56
N TRP A 147 1.89 1.38 -6.22
CA TRP A 147 2.03 0.93 -4.84
C TRP A 147 3.45 1.08 -4.29
N LEU A 148 4.47 1.06 -5.15
CA LEU A 148 5.85 1.33 -4.72
C LEU A 148 6.02 2.79 -4.31
N ILE A 149 5.40 3.73 -5.04
CA ILE A 149 5.40 5.14 -4.68
C ILE A 149 4.73 5.33 -3.31
N PHE A 150 3.59 4.66 -3.10
CA PHE A 150 2.92 4.66 -1.80
C PHE A 150 3.83 4.11 -0.69
N GLY A 151 4.41 2.92 -0.87
CA GLY A 151 5.28 2.30 0.12
C GLY A 151 6.46 3.21 0.48
N ASP A 152 7.08 3.82 -0.53
CA ASP A 152 8.19 4.76 -0.35
C ASP A 152 7.79 6.02 0.41
N VAL A 153 6.64 6.62 0.06
CA VAL A 153 6.11 7.80 0.77
C VAL A 153 5.83 7.49 2.23
N LEU A 154 5.13 6.38 2.52
CA LEU A 154 4.80 6.00 3.89
C LEU A 154 6.08 5.70 4.70
N PHE A 155 7.06 5.04 4.09
CA PHE A 155 8.32 4.76 4.77
C PHE A 155 9.14 6.02 5.03
N ASP A 156 9.18 6.97 4.09
CA ASP A 156 9.84 8.27 4.30
C ASP A 156 9.18 9.07 5.45
N LEU A 157 7.85 9.01 5.59
CA LEU A 157 7.12 9.60 6.71
C LEU A 157 7.51 8.95 8.06
N VAL A 158 7.59 7.62 8.10
CA VAL A 158 8.06 6.86 9.27
C VAL A 158 9.50 7.24 9.65
N GLU A 159 10.41 7.31 8.67
CA GLU A 159 11.79 7.72 8.91
C GLU A 159 11.88 9.14 9.48
N ASN A 160 11.03 10.05 8.99
CA ASN A 160 10.99 11.43 9.45
C ASN A 160 10.57 11.52 10.93
N VAL A 161 9.51 10.80 11.33
CA VAL A 161 9.02 10.80 12.72
C VAL A 161 9.99 10.09 13.66
N THR A 162 10.66 9.04 13.20
CA THR A 162 11.57 8.24 14.03
C THR A 162 12.99 8.79 14.09
N ARG A 163 13.34 9.81 13.30
CA ARG A 163 14.72 10.28 13.08
C ARG A 163 15.52 10.52 14.35
N LYS A 164 14.90 11.10 15.37
CA LYS A 164 15.54 11.48 16.64
C LYS A 164 15.29 10.46 17.77
N LEU A 165 14.59 9.37 17.52
CA LEU A 165 14.27 8.37 18.53
C LEU A 165 15.44 7.40 18.72
N PRO A 166 15.80 7.03 19.97
CA PRO A 166 16.78 5.95 20.21
C PRO A 166 16.36 4.61 19.58
N SER A 167 15.06 4.39 19.43
CA SER A 167 14.47 3.22 18.80
C SER A 167 14.42 3.28 17.27
N ARG A 168 14.96 4.34 16.61
CA ARG A 168 14.85 4.58 15.15
C ARG A 168 15.02 3.31 14.31
N LYS A 169 16.15 2.61 14.46
CA LYS A 169 16.46 1.41 13.65
C LYS A 169 15.43 0.31 13.84
N ARG A 170 14.96 0.10 15.08
CA ARG A 170 13.96 -0.93 15.39
C ARG A 170 12.59 -0.53 14.87
N SER A 171 12.18 0.72 15.08
CA SER A 171 10.91 1.26 14.59
C SER A 171 10.82 1.22 13.07
N THR A 172 11.85 1.71 12.37
CA THR A 172 11.91 1.69 10.90
C THR A 172 11.90 0.26 10.36
N ASN A 173 12.66 -0.67 10.95
CA ASN A 173 12.63 -2.07 10.51
C ASN A 173 11.26 -2.73 10.73
N ALA A 174 10.60 -2.47 11.85
CA ALA A 174 9.25 -2.99 12.11
C ALA A 174 8.25 -2.46 11.07
N TRP A 175 8.29 -1.16 10.78
CA TRP A 175 7.47 -0.56 9.72
C TRP A 175 7.78 -1.08 8.33
N ARG A 176 9.05 -1.36 8.00
CA ARG A 176 9.41 -1.98 6.71
C ARG A 176 8.71 -3.33 6.56
N LYS A 177 8.71 -4.18 7.60
CA LYS A 177 7.99 -5.46 7.58
C LYS A 177 6.49 -5.25 7.41
N THR A 178 5.90 -4.29 8.12
CA THR A 178 4.47 -3.97 8.02
C THR A 178 4.06 -3.54 6.61
N ILE A 179 4.82 -2.62 5.99
CA ILE A 179 4.52 -2.14 4.64
C ILE A 179 4.73 -3.26 3.62
N ALA A 180 5.81 -4.03 3.75
CA ALA A 180 6.05 -5.19 2.90
C ALA A 180 4.89 -6.20 2.97
N PHE A 181 4.37 -6.47 4.17
CA PHE A 181 3.21 -7.33 4.37
C PHE A 181 1.97 -6.80 3.64
N MET A 182 1.66 -5.50 3.79
CA MET A 182 0.53 -4.88 3.08
C MET A 182 0.69 -5.00 1.56
N LEU A 183 1.87 -4.66 1.03
CA LEU A 183 2.15 -4.75 -0.41
C LEU A 183 2.05 -6.20 -0.93
N ASP A 184 2.45 -7.17 -0.13
CA ASP A 184 2.34 -8.60 -0.48
C ASP A 184 0.88 -9.05 -0.59
N CYS A 185 0.05 -8.71 0.38
CA CYS A 185 -1.40 -8.96 0.34
C CYS A 185 -2.06 -8.30 -0.88
N MET A 186 -1.74 -7.03 -1.14
CA MET A 186 -2.30 -6.29 -2.28
C MET A 186 -1.92 -6.94 -3.62
N GLN A 187 -0.69 -7.43 -3.76
CA GLN A 187 -0.25 -8.16 -4.96
C GLN A 187 -1.00 -9.49 -5.15
N ILE A 188 -1.20 -10.26 -4.08
CA ILE A 188 -1.99 -11.51 -4.15
C ILE A 188 -3.41 -11.20 -4.64
N GLY A 189 -4.05 -10.19 -4.06
CA GLY A 189 -5.37 -9.73 -4.46
C GLY A 189 -5.45 -9.34 -5.93
N TYR A 190 -4.50 -8.52 -6.38
CA TYR A 190 -4.41 -8.08 -7.76
C TYR A 190 -4.29 -9.25 -8.72
N LEU A 191 -3.37 -10.17 -8.45
CA LEU A 191 -3.11 -11.35 -9.27
C LEU A 191 -4.31 -12.30 -9.31
N LYS A 192 -5.01 -12.49 -8.18
CA LYS A 192 -6.30 -13.22 -8.16
C LYS A 192 -7.31 -12.54 -9.09
N GLY A 193 -7.43 -11.21 -9.02
CA GLY A 193 -8.27 -10.44 -9.94
C GLY A 193 -7.89 -10.67 -11.41
N VAL A 194 -6.61 -10.63 -11.74
CA VAL A 194 -6.11 -10.94 -13.10
C VAL A 194 -6.53 -12.33 -13.54
N GLN A 195 -6.30 -13.36 -12.71
CA GLN A 195 -6.58 -14.75 -13.04
C GLN A 195 -8.06 -15.04 -13.21
N CYS A 196 -8.92 -14.54 -12.32
CA CYS A 196 -10.36 -14.79 -12.38
C CYS A 196 -11.02 -14.15 -13.61
N TYR A 197 -10.55 -12.98 -14.06
CA TYR A 197 -11.15 -12.24 -15.17
C TYR A 197 -10.46 -12.46 -16.53
N ALA A 198 -9.33 -13.16 -16.57
CA ALA A 198 -8.69 -13.59 -17.82
C ALA A 198 -9.39 -14.80 -18.47
N VAL A 199 -10.26 -15.50 -17.74
CA VAL A 199 -11.01 -16.68 -18.22
C VAL A 199 -12.35 -16.30 -18.88
N GLU A 200 -12.82 -15.07 -18.69
CA GLU A 200 -14.11 -14.58 -19.19
C GLU A 200 -14.02 -13.75 -20.51
N GLN A 201 -12.87 -13.77 -21.21
CA GLN A 201 -12.67 -13.10 -22.51
C GLN A 201 -12.05 -14.05 -23.55
#